data_AF-A0A538LD21-F1
#
_entry.id   AF-A0A538LD21-F1
#
_cell.length_a   1.000
_cell.length_b   1.000
_cell.length_c   1.000
_cell.angle_alpha   90.00
_cell.angle_beta   90.00
_cell.angle_gamma   90.00
#
_symmetry.space_group_name_H-M   'P 1'
#
loop_
_entity.id
_entity.type
_entity.pdbx_description
1 polymer ?
#
loop_
_entity_poly.entity_id
_entity_poly.type
_entity_poly.pdbx_seq_one_letter_code
_entity_poly.pdbx_strand_id
1 'polypeptide(L)'
;MTTTELPDKDEIDSSIKLISDNAQRVFLWNYDRSRGQLVALYNKAMASQWNSLTELDWATDVDPEELVATSPQQNATVKLARAAANLPGSPLAHWSEKEFIELGIESLKASLSQ
;
A
#
# COMPACT_ATOMS: atom_id res chain seq x y z
N MET A 1 -23.19 -1.89 22.72
CA MET A 1 -21.72 -1.87 22.49
C MET A 1 -21.12 -2.88 23.44
N THR A 2 -20.62 -3.99 22.94
CA THR A 2 -19.93 -5.00 23.73
C THR A 2 -18.51 -4.50 24.00
N THR A 3 -18.24 -4.12 25.23
CA THR A 3 -16.90 -3.78 25.68
C THR A 3 -16.11 -5.08 25.75
N THR A 4 -15.19 -5.29 24.81
CA THR A 4 -14.21 -6.37 24.92
C THR A 4 -13.27 -6.02 26.07
N GLU A 5 -13.41 -6.71 27.19
CA GLU A 5 -12.47 -6.57 28.31
C GLU A 5 -11.09 -7.08 27.89
N LEU A 6 -10.05 -6.38 28.32
CA LEU A 6 -8.67 -6.79 28.10
C LEU A 6 -8.42 -8.08 28.88
N PRO A 7 -7.74 -9.08 28.29
CA PRO A 7 -7.43 -10.33 28.98
C PRO A 7 -6.56 -10.07 30.21
N ASP A 8 -6.71 -10.94 31.20
CA ASP A 8 -5.96 -10.85 32.45
C ASP A 8 -4.46 -11.02 32.20
N LYS A 9 -3.63 -10.41 33.05
CA LYS A 9 -2.18 -10.45 32.89
C LYS A 9 -1.63 -11.88 32.91
N ASP A 10 -2.19 -12.75 33.77
CA ASP A 10 -1.74 -14.13 33.88
C ASP A 10 -2.07 -14.94 32.61
N GLU A 11 -3.18 -14.62 31.95
CA GLU A 11 -3.54 -15.18 30.65
C GLU A 11 -2.54 -14.76 29.57
N ILE A 12 -2.20 -13.47 29.51
CA ILE A 12 -1.20 -12.92 28.59
C ILE A 12 0.17 -13.59 28.83
N ASP A 13 0.63 -13.62 30.07
CA ASP A 13 1.95 -14.18 30.42
C ASP A 13 2.02 -15.69 30.10
N SER A 14 0.91 -16.44 30.25
CA SER A 14 0.84 -17.85 29.89
C SER A 14 0.95 -18.12 28.38
N SER A 15 0.55 -17.15 27.55
CA SER A 15 0.65 -17.23 26.10
C SER A 15 2.07 -17.00 25.58
N ILE A 16 2.91 -16.32 26.37
CA ILE A 16 4.27 -15.96 25.97
C ILE A 16 5.20 -17.16 26.17
N LYS A 17 5.69 -17.70 25.05
CA LYS A 17 6.70 -18.76 25.03
C LYS A 17 8.08 -18.14 24.81
N LEU A 18 8.87 -18.01 25.87
CA LEU A 18 10.29 -17.67 25.73
C LEU A 18 11.06 -18.91 25.27
N ILE A 19 11.61 -18.85 24.06
CA ILE A 19 12.40 -19.94 23.48
C ILE A 19 13.85 -19.48 23.39
N SER A 20 14.75 -20.23 24.04
CA SER A 20 16.19 -20.04 23.89
C SER A 20 16.61 -20.56 22.51
N ASP A 21 17.02 -19.62 21.66
CA ASP A 21 17.63 -19.92 20.37
C ASP A 21 19.06 -20.43 20.59
N ASN A 22 19.23 -21.75 20.49
CA ASN A 22 20.52 -22.43 20.66
C ASN A 22 21.34 -22.47 19.35
N ALA A 23 21.08 -21.57 18.41
CA ALA A 23 21.85 -21.45 17.18
C ALA A 23 22.91 -20.36 17.31
N GLN A 24 24.11 -20.64 16.80
CA GLN A 24 25.16 -19.63 16.65
C GLN A 24 24.73 -18.62 15.58
N ARG A 25 24.67 -17.33 15.94
CA ARG A 25 24.28 -16.26 15.03
C ARG A 25 25.51 -15.67 14.36
N VAL A 26 25.47 -15.55 13.04
CA VAL A 26 26.51 -14.87 12.25
C VAL A 26 25.80 -13.85 11.37
N PHE A 27 26.14 -12.58 11.54
CA PHE A 27 25.69 -11.51 10.66
C PHE A 27 26.66 -11.42 9.49
N LEU A 28 26.16 -11.64 8.27
CA LEU A 28 26.93 -11.52 7.05
C LEU A 28 26.33 -10.41 6.21
N TRP A 29 27.19 -9.57 5.65
CA TRP A 29 26.84 -8.63 4.58
C TRP A 29 26.78 -9.34 3.22
N ASN A 30 26.36 -10.60 3.22
CA ASN A 30 26.19 -11.40 2.02
C ASN A 30 24.70 -11.46 1.69
N TYR A 31 24.34 -10.91 0.54
CA TYR A 31 22.97 -10.90 0.02
C TYR A 31 22.60 -12.18 -0.74
N ASP A 32 23.55 -13.10 -0.96
CA ASP A 32 23.25 -14.39 -1.56
C ASP A 32 22.42 -15.28 -0.62
N ARG A 33 21.48 -16.01 -1.23
CA ARG A 33 20.64 -16.98 -0.53
C ARG A 33 21.48 -18.17 -0.07
N SER A 34 21.74 -18.24 1.25
CA SER A 34 22.27 -19.43 1.91
C SER A 34 21.14 -20.38 2.36
N ARG A 35 21.48 -21.62 2.76
CA ARG A 35 20.54 -22.63 3.29
C ARG A 35 19.40 -23.02 2.32
N GLY A 36 19.77 -23.55 1.15
CA GLY A 36 18.83 -23.95 0.09
C GLY A 36 17.65 -24.83 0.52
N GLN A 37 17.81 -25.70 1.54
CA GLN A 37 16.71 -26.51 2.08
C GLN A 37 15.61 -25.67 2.76
N LEU A 38 15.98 -24.63 3.52
CA LEU A 38 15.01 -23.73 4.14
C LEU A 38 14.35 -22.83 3.09
N VAL A 39 15.11 -22.40 2.08
CA VAL A 39 14.57 -21.67 0.93
C VAL A 39 13.55 -22.53 0.18
N ALA A 40 13.84 -23.81 -0.04
CA ALA A 40 12.90 -24.74 -0.67
C ALA A 40 11.63 -24.93 0.18
N LEU A 41 11.77 -25.05 1.51
CA LEU A 41 10.63 -25.15 2.42
C LEU A 41 9.77 -23.88 2.38
N TYR A 42 10.39 -22.70 2.46
CA TYR A 42 9.72 -21.40 2.32
C TYR A 42 8.97 -21.29 0.99
N ASN A 43 9.63 -21.59 -0.12
CA ASN A 43 9.02 -21.56 -1.45
C ASN A 43 7.84 -22.53 -1.57
N LYS A 44 7.94 -23.72 -0.94
CA LYS A 44 6.86 -24.72 -0.95
C LYS A 44 5.66 -24.29 -0.10
N ALA A 45 5.89 -23.62 1.03
CA ALA A 45 4.82 -23.05 1.85
C ALA A 45 4.17 -21.81 1.21
N MET A 46 4.93 -21.05 0.41
CA MET A 46 4.44 -19.89 -0.33
C MET A 46 3.57 -20.26 -1.53
N ALA A 47 3.63 -21.49 -2.03
CA ALA A 47 2.84 -21.92 -3.20
C ALA A 47 1.32 -21.88 -2.97
N SER A 48 0.86 -21.84 -1.71
CA SER A 48 -0.55 -21.68 -1.34
C SER A 48 -0.88 -20.28 -0.82
N GLN A 49 0.06 -19.34 -0.92
CA GLN A 49 -0.15 -17.94 -0.56
C GLN A 49 -0.31 -17.11 -1.82
N TRP A 50 -0.98 -15.97 -1.67
CA TRP A 50 -1.17 -15.04 -2.77
C TRP A 50 0.18 -14.57 -3.34
N ASN A 51 0.31 -14.58 -4.67
CA ASN A 51 1.54 -14.18 -5.36
C ASN A 51 1.26 -13.13 -6.43
N SER A 52 1.72 -11.90 -6.20
CA SER A 52 1.51 -10.78 -7.12
C SER A 52 2.02 -11.03 -8.54
N LEU A 53 3.08 -11.83 -8.73
CA LEU A 53 3.64 -12.08 -10.06
C LEU A 53 2.83 -13.10 -10.88
N THR A 54 2.16 -14.05 -10.22
CA THR A 54 1.47 -15.16 -10.91
C THR A 54 -0.05 -15.06 -10.84
N GLU A 55 -0.59 -14.35 -9.86
CA GLU A 55 -2.03 -14.29 -9.60
C GLU A 55 -2.64 -12.91 -9.86
N LEU A 56 -1.81 -11.90 -10.19
CA LEU A 56 -2.30 -10.64 -10.73
C LEU A 56 -2.14 -10.63 -12.25
N ASP A 57 -3.21 -10.26 -12.95
CA ASP A 57 -3.17 -10.07 -14.40
C ASP A 57 -2.51 -8.73 -14.75
N TRP A 58 -1.19 -8.75 -14.93
CA TRP A 58 -0.41 -7.59 -15.34
C TRP A 58 -0.63 -7.15 -16.78
N ALA A 59 -1.37 -7.91 -17.59
CA ALA A 59 -1.75 -7.47 -18.93
C ALA A 59 -2.90 -6.45 -18.89
N THR A 60 -3.60 -6.34 -17.76
CA THR A 60 -4.60 -5.29 -17.55
C THR A 60 -3.90 -3.94 -17.46
N ASP A 61 -4.24 -3.04 -18.39
CA ASP A 61 -3.69 -1.69 -18.42
C ASP A 61 -4.23 -0.87 -17.24
N VAL A 62 -3.37 0.00 -16.69
CA VAL A 62 -3.73 0.89 -15.59
C VAL A 62 -3.66 2.31 -16.12
N ASP A 63 -4.82 2.96 -16.24
CA ASP A 63 -4.95 4.35 -16.69
C ASP A 63 -5.23 5.28 -15.49
N PRO A 64 -4.23 6.03 -14.99
CA PRO A 64 -4.41 6.97 -13.89
C PRO A 64 -5.27 8.17 -14.28
N GLU A 65 -5.29 8.58 -15.55
CA GLU A 65 -6.08 9.72 -16.01
C GLU A 65 -7.57 9.37 -16.00
N GLU A 66 -7.93 8.20 -16.52
CA GLU A 66 -9.30 7.68 -16.46
C GLU A 66 -9.75 7.49 -15.00
N LEU A 67 -8.87 6.97 -14.15
CA LEU A 67 -9.16 6.79 -12.73
C LEU A 67 -9.47 8.13 -12.03
N VAL A 68 -8.66 9.16 -12.28
CA VAL A 68 -8.88 10.53 -11.76
C VAL A 68 -10.18 11.13 -12.30
N ALA A 69 -10.51 10.88 -13.58
CA ALA A 69 -11.71 11.41 -14.21
C ALA A 69 -13.00 10.77 -13.68
N THR A 70 -12.98 9.45 -13.42
CA THR A 70 -14.18 8.65 -13.14
C THR A 70 -14.40 8.35 -11.65
N SER A 71 -13.35 8.33 -10.83
CA SER A 71 -13.45 7.91 -9.42
C SER A 71 -14.11 8.95 -8.52
N PRO A 72 -15.22 8.63 -7.83
CA PRO A 72 -15.91 9.60 -6.96
C PRO A 72 -15.08 10.10 -5.77
N GLN A 73 -14.23 9.23 -5.21
CA GLN A 73 -13.43 9.47 -4.00
C GLN A 73 -12.17 10.30 -4.26
N GLN A 74 -11.57 10.17 -5.45
CA GLN A 74 -10.29 10.83 -5.80
C GLN A 74 -10.48 12.20 -6.49
N ASN A 75 -11.74 12.62 -6.67
CA ASN A 75 -12.12 13.77 -7.50
C ASN A 75 -12.49 15.02 -6.67
N ALA A 76 -12.38 15.00 -5.33
CA ALA A 76 -12.73 16.16 -4.51
C ALA A 76 -11.80 17.36 -4.75
N THR A 77 -10.48 17.14 -4.77
CA THR A 77 -9.45 18.16 -5.04
C THR A 77 -9.63 18.78 -6.42
N VAL A 78 -9.82 17.94 -7.46
CA VAL A 78 -9.99 18.40 -8.84
C VAL A 78 -11.31 19.16 -9.02
N LYS A 79 -12.41 18.71 -8.40
CA LYS A 79 -13.70 19.44 -8.40
C LYS A 79 -13.58 20.83 -7.79
N LEU A 80 -12.91 20.95 -6.65
CA LEU A 80 -12.67 22.24 -6.00
C LEU A 80 -11.80 23.15 -6.87
N ALA A 81 -10.75 22.62 -7.50
CA ALA A 81 -9.89 23.38 -8.40
C ALA A 81 -10.66 23.90 -9.63
N ARG A 82 -11.50 23.07 -10.26
CA ARG A 82 -12.36 23.49 -11.38
C ARG A 82 -13.37 24.55 -10.96
N ALA A 83 -13.99 24.40 -9.78
CA ALA A 83 -14.89 25.42 -9.24
C ALA A 83 -14.15 26.74 -8.98
N ALA A 84 -12.94 26.68 -8.42
CA ALA A 84 -12.09 27.83 -8.16
C ALA A 84 -11.61 28.53 -9.44
N ALA A 85 -11.41 27.81 -10.55
CA ALA A 85 -11.04 28.39 -11.83
C ALA A 85 -12.11 29.35 -12.41
N ASN A 86 -13.38 29.13 -12.06
CA ASN A 86 -14.49 29.98 -12.50
C ASN A 86 -14.66 31.25 -11.64
N LEU A 87 -13.85 31.44 -10.60
CA LEU A 87 -13.93 32.63 -9.75
C LEU A 87 -13.25 33.85 -10.42
N PRO A 88 -13.79 35.07 -10.27
CA PRO A 88 -13.16 36.28 -10.78
C PRO A 88 -11.74 36.45 -10.25
N GLY A 89 -10.76 36.65 -11.15
CA GLY A 89 -9.35 36.84 -10.79
C GLY A 89 -8.62 35.57 -10.34
N SER A 90 -9.21 34.39 -10.56
CA SER A 90 -8.59 33.13 -10.18
C SER A 90 -7.27 32.88 -10.92
N PRO A 91 -6.20 32.47 -10.22
CA PRO A 91 -4.96 32.07 -10.88
C PRO A 91 -5.12 30.80 -11.73
N LEU A 92 -6.17 30.00 -11.44
CA LEU A 92 -6.49 28.78 -12.18
C LEU A 92 -7.35 29.04 -13.42
N ALA A 93 -7.76 30.29 -13.69
CA ALA A 93 -8.67 30.61 -14.80
C ALA A 93 -8.11 30.26 -16.18
N HIS A 94 -6.78 30.18 -16.31
CA HIS A 94 -6.09 29.82 -17.55
C HIS A 94 -5.79 28.32 -17.65
N TRP A 95 -6.14 27.53 -16.64
CA TRP A 95 -5.87 26.10 -16.64
C TRP A 95 -6.74 25.38 -17.67
N SER A 96 -6.08 24.51 -18.42
CA SER A 96 -6.65 23.55 -19.34
C SER A 96 -7.03 22.25 -18.62
N GLU A 97 -7.79 21.39 -19.30
CA GLU A 97 -8.16 20.08 -18.75
C GLU A 97 -6.95 19.24 -18.34
N LYS A 98 -5.84 19.37 -19.08
CA LYS A 98 -4.58 18.70 -18.77
C LYS A 98 -4.04 19.07 -17.38
N GLU A 99 -4.09 20.35 -16.99
CA GLU A 99 -3.58 20.78 -15.68
C GLU A 99 -4.47 20.30 -14.53
N PHE A 100 -5.78 20.19 -14.77
CA PHE A 100 -6.70 19.62 -13.79
C PHE A 100 -6.51 18.11 -13.61
N ILE A 101 -6.24 17.38 -14.69
CA ILE A 101 -5.92 15.95 -14.65
C ILE A 101 -4.60 15.71 -13.92
N GLU A 102 -3.55 16.49 -14.24
CA GLU A 102 -2.24 16.40 -13.58
C GLU A 102 -2.35 16.66 -12.06
N LEU A 103 -3.13 17.67 -11.65
CA LEU A 103 -3.41 17.92 -10.23
C LEU A 103 -4.06 16.71 -9.56
N GLY A 104 -4.99 16.04 -10.25
CA GLY A 104 -5.62 14.82 -9.76
C GLY A 104 -4.64 13.66 -9.61
N ILE A 105 -3.74 13.48 -10.58
CA ILE A 105 -2.68 12.47 -10.52
C ILE A 105 -1.74 12.73 -9.34
N GLU A 106 -1.30 13.97 -9.12
CA GLU A 106 -0.44 14.32 -8.00
C GLU A 106 -1.15 14.15 -6.65
N SER A 107 -2.43 14.50 -6.57
CA SER A 107 -3.26 14.23 -5.40
C SER A 107 -3.36 12.74 -5.10
N LEU A 108 -3.50 11.90 -6.14
CA LEU A 108 -3.52 10.44 -6.02
C LEU A 108 -2.17 9.91 -5.52
N LYS A 109 -1.05 10.31 -6.15
CA LYS A 109 0.30 9.93 -5.72
C LYS A 109 0.54 10.28 -4.25
N ALA A 110 0.17 11.49 -3.83
CA ALA A 110 0.30 11.92 -2.44
C ALA A 110 -0.50 11.05 -1.47
N SER A 111 -1.72 10.62 -1.87
CA SER A 111 -2.54 9.75 -1.02
C SER A 111 -1.98 8.33 -0.87
N LEU A 112 -1.33 7.80 -1.91
CA LEU A 112 -0.73 6.46 -1.93
C LEU A 112 0.65 6.41 -1.26
N SER A 113 1.30 7.56 -1.07
CA SER A 113 2.64 7.65 -0.50
C SER A 113 2.67 7.61 1.04
N GLN A 114 1.54 7.44 1.72
CA GLN A 114 1.50 7.27 3.18
C GLN A 114 1.86 5.83 3.60
#